data_AF-A0A3A1P5C8-F1
#
_entry.id   AF-A0A3A1P5C8-F1
#
_cell.length_a   1.000
_cell.length_b   1.000
_cell.length_c   1.000
_cell.angle_alpha   90.00
_cell.angle_beta   90.00
_cell.angle_gamma   90.00
#
_symmetry.space_group_name_H-M   'P 1'
#
loop_
_entity.id
_entity.type
_entity.pdbx_description
1 polymer ?
#
loop_
_entity_poly.entity_id
_entity_poly.type
_entity_poly.pdbx_seq_one_letter_code
_entity_poly.pdbx_strand_id
1 'polypeptide(L)'
;MRRCGLRVSKIVAAELRENQVYVSQGEPRIVERRPRMTDLKSKTIGGVLWSVARAGWSSAVTLVLFIVLARVLEPKDFGLFALASILVEVGRVVSSGGLGDAVIRSQELDDRFLSTVFWLNLALSLGFAFLIALAAPIYASLFDNVDNVHIIYALALTLPLGSLGAEWAEAVPVTQMLSLMVIPFVFNFFCGPALTASNYPSEVLKVAMVQLLTTILCTWIAVRFGLVAVAAAYVLRAYVTMPLQQYMLARRLSIRMSDTGSAMTLPLGCALTMAVSVHFSLRSFETQYAGDWTPALLSVALGALVYTVLVMVLAWAKLRDMAMTLLSTLRKRESSR
;
A
#
# COMPACT_ATOMS: atom_id res chain seq x y z
N MET A 1 16.59 -70.57 35.41
CA MET A 1 16.19 -69.26 34.87
C MET A 1 15.71 -68.29 35.97
N ARG A 2 16.56 -67.88 36.93
CA ARG A 2 16.17 -66.93 38.01
C ARG A 2 17.24 -65.88 38.37
N ARG A 3 18.20 -65.58 37.49
CA ARG A 3 19.26 -64.58 37.77
C ARG A 3 19.29 -63.36 36.82
N CYS A 4 18.39 -63.27 35.82
CA CYS A 4 18.42 -62.16 34.85
C CYS A 4 17.52 -60.96 35.23
N GLY A 5 16.47 -61.14 36.04
CA GLY A 5 15.52 -60.05 36.38
C GLY A 5 16.00 -59.05 37.45
N LEU A 6 16.96 -59.44 38.30
CA LEU A 6 17.41 -58.63 39.44
C LEU A 6 18.40 -57.51 39.07
N ARG A 7 19.01 -57.58 37.87
CA ARG A 7 20.02 -56.59 37.44
C ARG A 7 19.38 -55.39 36.73
N VAL A 8 18.29 -55.61 35.98
CA VAL A 8 17.54 -54.52 35.31
C VAL A 8 16.77 -53.67 36.32
N SER A 9 16.18 -54.27 37.36
CA SER A 9 15.49 -53.52 38.43
C SER A 9 16.41 -52.56 39.19
N LYS A 10 17.67 -52.93 39.44
CA LYS A 10 18.62 -52.04 40.13
C LYS A 10 19.12 -50.90 39.25
N ILE A 11 19.25 -51.13 37.94
CA ILE A 11 19.65 -50.09 36.99
C ILE A 11 18.50 -49.09 36.78
N VAL A 12 17.26 -49.56 36.59
CA VAL A 12 16.09 -48.69 36.47
C VAL A 12 15.78 -47.95 37.78
N ALA A 13 15.99 -48.57 38.95
CA ALA A 13 15.82 -47.89 40.24
C ALA A 13 16.94 -46.87 40.55
N ALA A 14 18.14 -47.05 39.99
CA ALA A 14 19.22 -46.06 40.08
C ALA A 14 18.95 -44.86 39.17
N GLU A 15 18.54 -45.11 37.92
CA GLU A 15 18.18 -44.06 36.95
C GLU A 15 16.98 -43.21 37.42
N LEU A 16 15.98 -43.84 38.05
CA LEU A 16 14.81 -43.13 38.58
C LEU A 16 15.13 -42.30 39.84
N ARG A 17 16.14 -42.67 40.62
CA ARG A 17 16.62 -41.85 41.75
C ARG A 17 17.43 -40.65 41.26
N GLU A 18 18.21 -40.82 40.20
CA GLU A 18 19.01 -39.75 39.61
C GLU A 18 18.10 -38.72 38.91
N ASN A 19 17.05 -39.16 38.21
CA ASN A 19 16.08 -38.27 37.57
C ASN A 19 15.06 -37.62 38.52
N GLN A 20 14.78 -38.19 39.70
CA GLN A 20 13.91 -37.53 40.68
C GLN A 20 14.59 -36.35 41.40
N VAL A 21 15.92 -36.31 41.46
CA VAL A 21 16.65 -35.19 42.07
C VAL A 21 16.62 -33.95 41.16
N TYR A 22 16.39 -34.10 39.85
CA TYR A 22 16.29 -32.96 38.92
C TYR A 22 14.92 -32.28 38.87
N VAL A 23 13.88 -32.83 39.49
CA VAL A 23 12.51 -32.27 39.43
C VAL A 23 12.20 -31.34 40.63
N SER A 24 13.17 -31.03 41.49
CA SER A 24 12.95 -30.28 42.74
C SER A 24 13.75 -28.97 42.88
N GLN A 25 14.07 -28.26 41.81
CA GLN A 25 14.46 -26.85 41.95
C GLN A 25 13.92 -25.95 40.84
N GLY A 26 12.92 -25.14 41.24
CA GLY A 26 12.55 -23.88 40.61
C GLY A 26 11.64 -24.02 39.40
N GLU A 27 10.36 -23.67 39.56
CA GLU A 27 9.58 -23.15 38.44
C GLU A 27 10.43 -22.13 37.67
N PRO A 28 10.42 -22.10 36.32
CA PRO A 28 10.96 -20.98 35.59
C PRO A 28 10.14 -19.76 36.00
N ARG A 29 10.63 -19.02 37.01
CA ARG A 29 10.17 -17.66 37.24
C ARG A 29 10.45 -16.95 35.93
N ILE A 30 9.38 -16.71 35.16
CA ILE A 30 9.37 -15.61 34.22
C ILE A 30 9.66 -14.42 35.11
N VAL A 31 10.92 -14.00 35.13
CA VAL A 31 11.30 -12.70 35.66
C VAL A 31 10.66 -11.74 34.67
N GLU A 32 9.37 -11.44 34.88
CA GLU A 32 8.76 -10.23 34.36
C GLU A 32 9.68 -9.12 34.83
N ARG A 33 10.53 -8.69 33.91
CA ARG A 33 11.40 -7.56 34.11
C ARG A 33 10.45 -6.39 34.20
N ARG A 34 9.89 -6.14 35.39
CA ARG A 34 9.07 -4.96 35.66
C ARG A 34 9.89 -3.80 35.14
N PRO A 35 9.46 -3.12 34.06
CA PRO A 35 10.22 -1.99 33.56
C PRO A 35 10.34 -1.04 34.74
N ARG A 36 11.58 -0.69 35.12
CA ARG A 36 11.83 0.30 36.17
C ARG A 36 10.96 1.51 35.81
N MET A 37 10.16 2.02 36.75
CA MET A 37 9.23 3.14 36.49
C MET A 37 9.91 4.35 35.83
N THR A 38 11.23 4.52 36.01
CA THR A 38 12.05 5.53 35.34
C THR A 38 12.21 5.32 33.83
N ASP A 39 12.27 4.08 33.33
CA ASP A 39 12.39 3.75 31.89
C ASP A 39 11.07 3.95 31.13
N LEU A 40 9.93 3.75 31.81
CA LEU A 40 8.62 4.09 31.25
C LEU A 40 8.41 5.60 31.23
N LYS A 41 8.70 6.30 32.34
CA LYS A 41 8.58 7.77 32.37
C LYS A 41 9.47 8.44 31.32
N SER A 42 10.73 8.01 31.14
CA SER A 42 11.63 8.61 30.14
C SER A 42 11.20 8.32 28.69
N LYS A 43 10.70 7.11 28.39
CA LYS A 43 10.19 6.77 27.05
C LYS A 43 8.86 7.45 26.73
N THR A 44 7.97 7.58 27.71
CA THR A 44 6.71 8.34 27.54
C THR A 44 7.00 9.84 27.38
N ILE A 45 7.91 10.41 28.17
CA ILE A 45 8.32 11.83 28.02
C ILE A 45 8.99 12.06 26.67
N GLY A 46 9.85 11.16 26.20
CA GLY A 46 10.48 11.24 24.88
C GLY A 46 9.45 11.19 23.74
N GLY A 47 8.45 10.32 23.82
CA GLY A 47 7.37 10.21 22.83
C GLY A 47 6.42 11.41 22.82
N VAL A 48 6.11 11.96 24.00
CA VAL A 48 5.31 13.19 24.12
C VAL A 48 6.10 14.39 23.60
N LEU A 49 7.37 14.52 23.96
CA LEU A 49 8.23 15.60 23.48
C LEU A 49 8.41 15.54 21.96
N TRP A 50 8.54 14.34 21.40
CA TRP A 50 8.61 14.15 19.95
C TRP A 50 7.30 14.54 19.24
N SER A 51 6.16 14.19 19.85
CA SER A 51 4.84 14.57 19.32
C SER A 51 4.62 16.08 19.38
N VAL A 52 5.02 16.72 20.48
CA VAL A 52 4.95 18.18 20.65
C VAL A 52 5.92 18.87 19.70
N ALA A 53 7.15 18.36 19.53
CA ALA A 53 8.11 18.91 18.58
C ALA A 53 7.60 18.79 17.14
N ARG A 54 7.00 17.65 16.77
CA ARG A 54 6.39 17.45 15.45
C ARG A 54 5.23 18.41 15.20
N ALA A 55 4.31 18.55 16.16
CA ALA A 55 3.17 19.46 16.05
C ALA A 55 3.58 20.94 16.11
N GLY A 56 4.59 21.26 16.92
CA GLY A 56 5.18 22.59 17.03
C GLY A 56 5.91 22.99 15.77
N TRP A 57 6.60 22.06 15.10
CA TRP A 57 7.29 22.30 13.84
C TRP A 57 6.32 22.68 12.72
N SER A 58 5.25 21.90 12.52
CA SER A 58 4.25 22.25 11.51
C SER A 58 3.60 23.60 11.78
N SER A 59 3.32 23.90 13.06
CA SER A 59 2.76 25.20 13.46
C SER A 59 3.73 26.35 13.22
N ALA A 60 5.03 26.17 13.49
CA ALA A 60 6.06 27.17 13.24
C ALA A 60 6.25 27.46 11.74
N VAL A 61 6.24 26.41 10.91
CA VAL A 61 6.34 26.55 9.45
C VAL A 61 5.13 27.32 8.91
N THR A 62 3.91 26.95 9.31
CA THR A 62 2.69 27.65 8.89
C THR A 62 2.71 29.12 9.33
N LEU A 63 3.14 29.41 10.56
CA LEU A 63 3.26 30.77 11.08
C LEU A 63 4.26 31.61 10.27
N VAL A 64 5.43 31.06 9.96
CA VAL A 64 6.42 31.73 9.09
C VAL A 64 5.84 31.97 7.70
N LEU A 65 5.13 31.00 7.14
CA LEU A 65 4.47 31.14 5.84
C LEU A 65 3.44 32.29 5.85
N PHE A 66 2.62 32.39 6.90
CA PHE A 66 1.65 33.49 7.07
C PHE A 66 2.34 34.85 7.20
N ILE A 67 3.45 34.95 7.93
CA ILE A 67 4.22 36.20 8.04
C ILE A 67 4.80 36.60 6.68
N VAL A 68 5.32 35.64 5.92
CA VAL A 68 5.83 35.88 4.56
C VAL A 68 4.70 36.32 3.64
N LEU A 69 3.56 35.62 3.67
CA LEU A 69 2.37 35.97 2.86
C LEU A 69 1.89 37.38 3.19
N ALA A 70 1.80 37.74 4.48
CA ALA A 70 1.38 39.08 4.92
C ALA A 70 2.37 40.19 4.52
N ARG A 71 3.64 39.86 4.24
CA ARG A 71 4.66 40.79 3.77
C ARG A 71 4.71 40.92 2.25
N VAL A 72 4.39 39.85 1.53
CA VAL A 72 4.50 39.76 0.07
C VAL A 72 3.20 40.16 -0.63
N LEU A 73 2.05 39.83 -0.05
CA LEU A 73 0.75 40.19 -0.62
C LEU A 73 0.40 41.63 -0.26
N GLU A 74 -0.31 42.29 -1.17
CA GLU A 74 -0.93 43.56 -0.85
C GLU A 74 -1.97 43.39 0.28
N PRO A 75 -2.19 44.39 1.14
CA PRO A 75 -3.13 44.30 2.27
C PRO A 75 -4.54 43.85 1.87
N LYS A 76 -4.97 44.18 0.65
CA LYS A 76 -6.27 43.80 0.09
C LYS A 76 -6.36 42.29 -0.22
N ASP A 77 -5.32 41.73 -0.85
CA ASP A 77 -5.25 40.31 -1.20
C ASP A 77 -5.10 39.43 0.03
N PHE A 78 -4.34 39.89 1.03
CA PHE A 78 -4.20 39.20 2.31
C PHE A 78 -5.54 39.14 3.06
N GLY A 79 -6.33 40.23 3.03
CA GLY A 79 -7.68 40.25 3.58
C GLY A 79 -8.62 39.26 2.92
N LEU A 80 -8.58 39.17 1.58
CA LEU A 80 -9.37 38.20 0.81
C LEU A 80 -8.98 36.75 1.15
N PHE A 81 -7.67 36.47 1.20
CA PHE A 81 -7.15 35.16 1.58
C PHE A 81 -7.57 34.76 3.00
N ALA A 82 -7.45 35.66 3.97
CA ALA A 82 -7.81 35.38 5.36
C ALA A 82 -9.30 35.05 5.50
N LEU A 83 -10.17 35.82 4.83
CA LEU A 83 -11.62 35.63 4.87
C LEU A 83 -12.05 34.32 4.17
N ALA A 84 -11.48 34.05 2.99
CA ALA A 84 -11.71 32.80 2.26
C ALA A 84 -11.20 31.58 3.05
N SER A 85 -10.05 31.71 3.73
CA SER A 85 -9.49 30.65 4.57
C SER A 85 -10.41 30.30 5.74
N ILE A 86 -11.06 31.29 6.37
CA ILE A 86 -12.04 31.05 7.43
C ILE A 86 -13.20 30.19 6.91
N LEU A 87 -13.74 30.51 5.74
CA LEU A 87 -14.82 29.71 5.13
C LEU A 87 -14.38 28.28 4.81
N VAL A 88 -13.17 28.12 4.27
CA VAL A 88 -12.59 26.80 4.01
C VAL A 88 -12.42 26.02 5.31
N GLU A 89 -11.92 26.63 6.38
CA GLU A 89 -11.77 25.96 7.67
C GLU A 89 -13.12 25.52 8.26
N VAL A 90 -14.17 26.35 8.13
CA VAL A 90 -15.53 25.95 8.53
C VAL A 90 -16.00 24.74 7.72
N GLY A 91 -15.84 24.77 6.39
CA GLY A 91 -16.17 23.63 5.53
C GLY A 91 -15.37 22.38 5.91
N ARG A 92 -14.08 22.54 6.23
CA ARG A 92 -13.18 21.47 6.62
C ARG A 92 -13.63 20.83 7.93
N VAL A 93 -13.99 21.62 8.94
CA VAL A 93 -14.50 21.13 10.22
C VAL A 93 -15.81 20.38 10.04
N VAL A 94 -16.71 20.87 9.19
CA VAL A 94 -18.00 20.19 8.93
C VAL A 94 -17.80 18.88 8.18
N SER A 95 -16.95 18.85 7.15
CA SER A 95 -16.67 17.64 6.37
C SER A 95 -15.87 16.58 7.14
N SER A 96 -14.83 16.99 7.87
CA SER A 96 -13.87 16.06 8.51
C SER A 96 -14.10 15.84 10.00
N GLY A 97 -14.68 16.81 10.71
CA GLY A 97 -14.77 16.79 12.18
C GLY A 97 -15.87 15.90 12.77
N GLY A 98 -16.86 15.48 11.97
CA GLY A 98 -17.94 14.60 12.44
C GLY A 98 -17.79 13.13 12.04
N LEU A 99 -17.25 12.89 10.84
CA LEU A 99 -17.22 11.54 10.24
C LEU A 99 -15.97 10.75 10.61
N GLY A 100 -14.79 11.37 10.68
CA GLY A 100 -13.54 10.69 11.04
C GLY A 100 -13.57 10.12 12.47
N ASP A 101 -14.10 10.89 13.42
CA ASP A 101 -14.28 10.45 14.81
C ASP A 101 -15.34 9.34 14.94
N ALA A 102 -16.34 9.30 14.06
CA ALA A 102 -17.34 8.25 14.02
C ALA A 102 -16.74 6.92 13.51
N VAL A 103 -15.88 6.97 12.48
CA VAL A 103 -15.15 5.81 11.95
C VAL A 103 -14.17 5.25 12.98
N ILE A 104 -13.41 6.11 13.67
CA ILE A 104 -12.45 5.67 14.70
C ILE A 104 -13.15 5.02 15.91
N ARG A 105 -14.39 5.41 16.21
CA ARG A 105 -15.18 4.87 17.33
C ARG A 105 -15.96 3.60 17.02
N SER A 106 -16.18 3.26 15.75
CA SER A 106 -16.89 2.03 15.39
C SER A 106 -16.00 0.80 15.55
N GLN A 107 -16.45 -0.16 16.36
CA GLN A 107 -15.71 -1.42 16.61
C GLN A 107 -15.90 -2.46 15.49
N GLU A 108 -16.90 -2.29 14.63
CA GLU A 108 -17.15 -3.11 13.45
C GLU A 108 -17.30 -2.18 12.24
N LEU A 109 -16.23 -2.08 11.46
CA LEU A 109 -16.20 -1.33 10.22
C LEU A 109 -16.74 -2.22 9.10
N ASP A 110 -17.97 -1.97 8.66
CA ASP A 110 -18.55 -2.57 7.45
C ASP A 110 -18.14 -1.74 6.22
N ASP A 111 -17.80 -2.40 5.10
CA ASP A 111 -17.38 -1.74 3.86
C ASP A 111 -18.44 -0.75 3.35
N ARG A 112 -19.72 -1.06 3.62
CA ARG A 112 -20.86 -0.19 3.29
C ARG A 112 -20.89 1.06 4.15
N PHE A 113 -20.53 0.96 5.44
CA PHE A 113 -20.45 2.11 6.34
C PHE A 113 -19.33 3.05 5.91
N LEU A 114 -18.13 2.53 5.65
CA LEU A 114 -17.00 3.30 5.14
C LEU A 114 -17.30 3.96 3.79
N SER A 115 -17.89 3.22 2.85
CA SER A 115 -18.29 3.79 1.55
C SER A 115 -19.32 4.90 1.70
N THR A 116 -20.26 4.76 2.65
CA THR A 116 -21.28 5.79 2.92
C THR A 116 -20.65 7.03 3.54
N VAL A 117 -19.73 6.84 4.50
CA VAL A 117 -18.97 7.93 5.13
C VAL A 117 -18.13 8.66 4.09
N PHE A 118 -17.42 7.93 3.22
CA PHE A 118 -16.65 8.50 2.13
C PHE A 118 -17.51 9.33 1.16
N TRP A 119 -18.58 8.74 0.61
CA TRP A 119 -19.45 9.44 -0.35
C TRP A 119 -20.13 10.66 0.29
N LEU A 120 -20.51 10.56 1.57
CA LEU A 120 -21.08 11.66 2.32
C LEU A 120 -20.06 12.78 2.56
N ASN A 121 -18.84 12.44 2.98
CA ASN A 121 -17.73 13.37 3.20
C ASN A 121 -17.30 14.07 1.89
N LEU A 122 -17.21 13.30 0.80
CA LEU A 122 -16.93 13.83 -0.54
C LEU A 122 -18.05 14.74 -1.04
N ALA A 123 -19.31 14.35 -0.86
CA ALA A 123 -20.46 15.18 -1.23
C ALA A 123 -20.54 16.48 -0.42
N LEU A 124 -20.28 16.42 0.89
CA LEU A 124 -20.22 17.60 1.76
C LEU A 124 -19.07 18.52 1.33
N SER A 125 -17.87 17.96 1.08
CA SER A 125 -16.70 18.73 0.66
C SER A 125 -16.89 19.39 -0.71
N LEU A 126 -17.49 18.68 -1.67
CA LEU A 126 -17.89 19.24 -2.97
C LEU A 126 -18.98 20.31 -2.82
N GLY A 127 -19.97 20.08 -1.96
CA GLY A 127 -21.04 21.04 -1.67
C GLY A 127 -20.49 22.34 -1.08
N PHE A 128 -19.61 22.26 -0.07
CA PHE A 128 -18.95 23.44 0.50
C PHE A 128 -18.03 24.13 -0.50
N ALA A 129 -17.23 23.40 -1.28
CA ALA A 129 -16.41 23.98 -2.33
C ALA A 129 -17.26 24.74 -3.37
N PHE A 130 -18.40 24.16 -3.76
CA PHE A 130 -19.34 24.81 -4.67
C PHE A 130 -19.99 26.06 -4.07
N LEU A 131 -20.40 26.03 -2.79
CA LEU A 131 -20.95 27.20 -2.10
C LEU A 131 -19.92 28.34 -1.98
N ILE A 132 -18.67 28.01 -1.66
CA ILE A 132 -17.57 29.00 -1.59
C ILE A 132 -17.29 29.57 -3.00
N ALA A 133 -17.29 28.73 -4.03
CA ALA A 133 -17.14 29.17 -5.42
C ALA A 133 -18.29 30.08 -5.87
N LEU A 134 -19.54 29.81 -5.44
CA LEU A 134 -20.69 30.65 -5.73
C LEU A 134 -20.65 31.98 -4.96
N ALA A 135 -20.07 31.98 -3.76
CA ALA A 135 -19.87 33.18 -2.96
C ALA A 135 -18.70 34.04 -3.47
N ALA A 136 -17.75 33.48 -4.24
CA ALA A 136 -16.60 34.18 -4.79
C ALA A 136 -16.91 35.51 -5.52
N PRO A 137 -17.93 35.62 -6.41
CA PRO A 137 -18.30 36.89 -7.02
C PRO A 137 -18.88 37.92 -6.04
N ILE A 138 -19.50 37.49 -4.94
CA ILE A 138 -19.97 38.38 -3.86
C ILE A 138 -18.76 38.94 -3.10
N TYR A 139 -17.75 38.10 -2.85
CA TYR A 139 -16.48 38.57 -2.31
C TYR A 139 -15.79 39.55 -3.27
N ALA A 140 -15.79 39.27 -4.57
CA ALA A 140 -15.20 40.15 -5.57
C ALA A 140 -15.80 41.57 -5.56
N SER A 141 -17.11 41.67 -5.38
CA SER A 141 -17.83 42.95 -5.36
C SER A 141 -17.69 43.72 -4.04
N LEU A 142 -17.48 43.03 -2.91
CA LEU A 142 -17.26 43.67 -1.60
C LEU A 142 -15.88 44.35 -1.47
N PHE A 143 -14.89 43.93 -2.27
CA PHE A 143 -13.51 44.40 -2.18
C PHE A 143 -13.06 45.31 -3.34
N ASP A 144 -14.00 45.78 -4.17
CA ASP A 144 -13.80 46.72 -5.29
C ASP A 144 -12.61 46.33 -6.22
N ASN A 145 -12.90 45.45 -7.19
CA ASN A 145 -12.00 44.96 -8.25
C ASN A 145 -10.73 44.27 -7.74
N VAL A 146 -10.89 43.03 -7.25
CA VAL A 146 -9.76 42.16 -6.95
C VAL A 146 -9.53 41.20 -8.12
N ASP A 147 -8.47 41.44 -8.90
CA ASP A 147 -7.99 40.54 -9.98
C ASP A 147 -7.72 39.10 -9.49
N ASN A 148 -7.59 38.93 -8.17
CA ASN A 148 -7.19 37.70 -7.49
C ASN A 148 -8.36 36.84 -6.95
N VAL A 149 -9.59 36.99 -7.48
CA VAL A 149 -10.74 36.09 -7.20
C VAL A 149 -10.39 34.60 -7.38
N HIS A 150 -9.46 34.31 -8.29
CA HIS A 150 -8.91 32.97 -8.54
C HIS A 150 -8.38 32.27 -7.28
N ILE A 151 -7.91 33.02 -6.27
CA ILE A 151 -7.44 32.49 -4.98
C ILE A 151 -8.58 31.80 -4.22
N ILE A 152 -9.82 32.32 -4.29
CA ILE A 152 -10.98 31.74 -3.62
C ILE A 152 -11.33 30.38 -4.24
N TYR A 153 -11.29 30.28 -5.57
CA TYR A 153 -11.52 29.02 -6.27
C TYR A 153 -10.44 27.99 -5.96
N ALA A 154 -9.16 28.41 -5.90
CA ALA A 154 -8.05 27.54 -5.54
C ALA A 154 -8.18 27.04 -4.09
N LEU A 155 -8.56 27.91 -3.16
CA LEU A 155 -8.81 27.56 -1.77
C LEU A 155 -10.02 26.62 -1.62
N ALA A 156 -11.11 26.86 -2.35
CA ALA A 156 -12.29 25.99 -2.35
C ALA A 156 -11.96 24.55 -2.81
N LEU A 157 -11.04 24.40 -3.76
CA LEU A 157 -10.61 23.10 -4.28
C LEU A 157 -9.85 22.26 -3.24
N THR A 158 -9.28 22.88 -2.21
CA THR A 158 -8.56 22.15 -1.15
C THR A 158 -9.49 21.23 -0.33
N LEU A 159 -10.79 21.56 -0.22
CA LEU A 159 -11.78 20.78 0.50
C LEU A 159 -11.98 19.36 -0.07
N PRO A 160 -12.40 19.19 -1.35
CA PRO A 160 -12.56 17.86 -1.94
C PRO A 160 -11.24 17.11 -2.09
N LEU A 161 -10.11 17.79 -2.20
CA LEU A 161 -8.80 17.13 -2.22
C LEU A 161 -8.41 16.57 -0.84
N GLY A 162 -8.77 17.27 0.25
CA GLY A 162 -8.54 16.81 1.62
C GLY A 162 -9.38 15.59 2.01
N SER A 163 -10.60 15.46 1.50
CA SER A 163 -11.46 14.29 1.79
C SER A 163 -10.95 12.98 1.17
N LEU A 164 -10.11 13.06 0.14
CA LEU A 164 -9.48 11.90 -0.49
C LEU A 164 -8.31 11.31 0.30
N GLY A 165 -7.89 11.89 1.43
CA GLY A 165 -6.71 11.46 2.17
C GLY A 165 -6.99 10.56 3.38
N ALA A 166 -7.90 10.98 4.27
CA ALA A 166 -8.06 10.35 5.58
C ALA A 166 -8.67 8.94 5.54
N GLU A 167 -9.62 8.70 4.63
CA GLU A 167 -10.36 7.43 4.58
C GLU A 167 -9.63 6.33 3.79
N TRP A 168 -8.62 6.68 3.00
CA TRP A 168 -7.80 5.72 2.26
C TRP A 168 -6.74 5.05 3.13
N ALA A 169 -6.57 5.48 4.39
CA ALA A 169 -5.65 4.87 5.34
C ALA A 169 -5.97 3.39 5.57
N GLU A 170 -7.25 2.99 5.57
CA GLU A 170 -7.67 1.60 5.71
C GLU A 170 -7.39 0.75 4.47
N ALA A 171 -7.27 1.37 3.28
CA ALA A 171 -6.89 0.69 2.06
C ALA A 171 -5.39 0.35 2.01
N VAL A 172 -4.54 1.07 2.75
CA VAL A 172 -3.08 0.85 2.77
C VAL A 172 -2.69 -0.62 3.03
N PRO A 173 -3.14 -1.28 4.13
CA PRO A 173 -2.78 -2.68 4.38
C PRO A 173 -3.30 -3.63 3.29
N VAL A 174 -4.45 -3.33 2.68
CA VAL A 174 -5.04 -4.12 1.60
C VAL A 174 -4.19 -4.04 0.34
N THR A 175 -3.80 -2.83 -0.05
CA THR A 175 -2.93 -2.58 -1.21
C THR A 175 -1.55 -3.20 -1.00
N GLN A 176 -1.00 -3.13 0.20
CA GLN A 176 0.25 -3.82 0.55
C GLN A 176 0.12 -5.33 0.35
N MET A 177 -0.99 -5.93 0.79
CA MET A 177 -1.22 -7.36 0.60
C MET A 177 -1.37 -7.72 -0.88
N LEU A 178 -2.18 -6.97 -1.64
CA LEU A 178 -2.38 -7.21 -3.08
C LEU A 178 -1.12 -6.97 -3.91
N SER A 179 -0.21 -6.10 -3.46
CA SER A 179 1.07 -5.88 -4.16
C SER A 179 1.93 -7.16 -4.25
N LEU A 180 1.76 -8.10 -3.30
CA LEU A 180 2.42 -9.41 -3.33
C LEU A 180 1.95 -10.29 -4.50
N MET A 181 0.84 -9.93 -5.16
CA MET A 181 0.31 -10.65 -6.31
C MET A 181 1.11 -10.41 -7.60
N VAL A 182 1.99 -9.40 -7.65
CA VAL A 182 2.77 -9.09 -8.85
C VAL A 182 3.54 -10.30 -9.37
N ILE A 183 4.14 -11.10 -8.48
CA ILE A 183 4.90 -12.30 -8.86
C ILE A 183 4.00 -13.33 -9.57
N PRO A 184 2.96 -13.90 -8.94
CA PRO A 184 2.12 -14.88 -9.62
C PRO A 184 1.41 -14.28 -10.83
N PHE A 185 1.06 -12.99 -10.82
CA PHE A 185 0.46 -12.33 -11.97
C PHE A 185 1.38 -12.34 -13.19
N VAL A 186 2.65 -11.94 -13.02
CA VAL A 186 3.65 -11.92 -14.10
C VAL A 186 3.89 -13.31 -14.68
N PHE A 187 3.98 -14.34 -13.83
CA PHE A 187 4.16 -15.72 -14.30
C PHE A 187 2.95 -16.25 -15.05
N ASN A 188 1.74 -15.89 -14.63
CA ASN A 188 0.50 -16.45 -15.18
C ASN A 188 -0.06 -15.67 -16.38
N PHE A 189 0.35 -14.41 -16.56
CA PHE A 189 -0.19 -13.51 -17.58
C PHE A 189 -0.14 -14.10 -18.99
N PHE A 190 0.96 -14.78 -19.34
CA PHE A 190 1.18 -15.34 -20.68
C PHE A 190 0.62 -16.77 -20.85
N CYS A 191 0.27 -17.47 -19.76
CA CYS A 191 -0.18 -18.85 -19.84
C CYS A 191 -1.51 -18.99 -20.61
N GLY A 192 -2.48 -18.11 -20.34
CA GLY A 192 -3.80 -18.14 -20.98
C GLY A 192 -3.74 -17.93 -22.50
N PRO A 193 -3.12 -16.83 -22.98
CA PRO A 193 -2.93 -16.59 -24.40
C PRO A 193 -2.11 -17.68 -25.11
N ALA A 194 -1.02 -18.15 -24.49
CA ALA A 194 -0.17 -19.20 -25.07
C ALA A 194 -0.92 -20.51 -25.29
N LEU A 195 -1.68 -20.99 -24.28
CA LEU A 195 -2.46 -22.22 -24.41
C LEU A 195 -3.61 -22.10 -25.41
N THR A 196 -4.28 -20.95 -25.44
CA THR A 196 -5.36 -20.68 -26.41
C THR A 196 -4.82 -20.64 -27.83
N ALA A 197 -3.69 -19.97 -28.07
CA ALA A 197 -3.06 -19.91 -29.39
C ALA A 197 -2.57 -21.28 -29.89
N SER A 198 -2.18 -22.17 -28.98
CA SER A 198 -1.72 -23.53 -29.31
C SER A 198 -2.82 -24.60 -29.33
N ASN A 199 -4.09 -24.19 -29.44
CA ASN A 199 -5.26 -25.09 -29.54
C ASN A 199 -5.52 -25.96 -28.29
N TYR A 200 -5.24 -25.43 -27.10
CA TYR A 200 -5.56 -26.08 -25.81
C TYR A 200 -6.54 -25.27 -24.93
N PRO A 201 -7.71 -24.82 -25.43
CA PRO A 201 -8.66 -24.04 -24.64
C PRO A 201 -9.30 -24.84 -23.49
N SER A 202 -9.41 -26.17 -23.63
CA SER A 202 -9.93 -27.05 -22.56
C SER A 202 -9.05 -27.08 -21.32
N GLU A 203 -7.74 -26.85 -21.47
CA GLU A 203 -6.81 -26.76 -20.34
C GLU A 203 -6.98 -25.42 -19.60
N VAL A 204 -7.19 -24.32 -20.35
CA VAL A 204 -7.52 -23.01 -19.76
C VAL A 204 -8.82 -23.10 -18.95
N LEU A 205 -9.82 -23.82 -19.47
CA LEU A 205 -11.09 -24.02 -18.76
C LEU A 205 -10.91 -24.80 -17.45
N LYS A 206 -10.10 -25.87 -17.42
CA LYS A 206 -9.80 -26.62 -16.18
C LYS A 206 -9.11 -25.74 -15.14
N VAL A 207 -8.15 -24.92 -15.55
CA VAL A 207 -7.49 -23.95 -14.67
C VAL A 207 -8.51 -22.97 -14.10
N ALA A 208 -9.39 -22.44 -14.94
CA ALA A 208 -10.42 -21.50 -14.51
C ALA A 208 -11.36 -22.16 -13.47
N MET A 209 -11.77 -23.41 -13.68
CA MET A 209 -12.59 -24.15 -12.71
C MET A 209 -11.88 -24.35 -11.37
N VAL A 210 -10.61 -24.75 -11.39
CA VAL A 210 -9.80 -24.88 -10.16
C VAL A 210 -9.66 -23.53 -9.46
N GLN A 211 -9.41 -22.45 -10.22
CA GLN A 211 -9.32 -21.10 -9.66
C GLN A 211 -10.64 -20.65 -9.03
N LEU A 212 -11.78 -20.90 -9.66
CA LEU A 212 -13.10 -20.56 -9.13
C LEU A 212 -13.37 -21.29 -7.81
N LEU A 213 -13.19 -22.61 -7.78
CA LEU A 213 -13.38 -23.41 -6.57
C LEU A 213 -12.47 -22.97 -5.43
N THR A 214 -11.18 -22.75 -5.73
CA THR A 214 -10.20 -22.29 -4.74
C THR A 214 -10.53 -20.88 -4.27
N THR A 215 -10.99 -19.98 -5.15
CA THR A 215 -11.41 -18.62 -4.79
C THR A 215 -12.60 -18.66 -3.85
N ILE A 216 -13.64 -19.43 -4.17
CA ILE A 216 -14.83 -19.53 -3.33
C ILE A 216 -14.47 -20.07 -1.95
N LEU A 217 -13.67 -21.15 -1.88
CA LEU A 217 -13.25 -21.74 -0.61
C LEU A 217 -12.38 -20.78 0.22
N CYS A 218 -11.34 -20.19 -0.39
CA CYS A 218 -10.44 -19.27 0.30
C CYS A 218 -11.16 -18.00 0.78
N THR A 219 -12.04 -17.43 -0.05
CA THR A 219 -12.83 -16.25 0.30
C THR A 219 -13.83 -16.58 1.41
N TRP A 220 -14.53 -17.72 1.35
CA TRP A 220 -15.47 -18.12 2.40
C TRP A 220 -14.80 -18.25 3.77
N ILE A 221 -13.58 -18.83 3.81
CA ILE A 221 -12.79 -18.94 5.03
C ILE A 221 -12.28 -17.58 5.51
N ALA A 222 -11.98 -16.66 4.59
CA ALA A 222 -11.32 -15.38 4.87
C ALA A 222 -12.29 -14.26 5.23
N VAL A 223 -13.51 -14.25 4.68
CA VAL A 223 -14.52 -13.19 4.93
C VAL A 223 -14.82 -13.04 6.42
N ARG A 224 -14.81 -14.13 7.20
CA ARG A 224 -14.99 -14.10 8.67
C ARG A 224 -13.85 -13.41 9.44
N PHE A 225 -12.75 -13.07 8.79
CA PHE A 225 -11.58 -12.42 9.40
C PHE A 225 -11.33 -10.99 8.86
N GLY A 226 -12.25 -10.45 8.06
CA GLY A 226 -12.19 -9.09 7.53
C GLY A 226 -11.49 -8.94 6.17
N LEU A 227 -11.45 -7.72 5.66
CA LEU A 227 -11.08 -7.42 4.27
C LEU A 227 -9.60 -7.67 3.94
N VAL A 228 -8.68 -7.41 4.87
CA VAL A 228 -7.25 -7.73 4.70
C VAL A 228 -7.03 -9.25 4.57
N ALA A 229 -7.81 -10.06 5.30
CA ALA A 229 -7.75 -11.51 5.18
C ALA A 229 -8.27 -12.00 3.82
N VAL A 230 -9.29 -11.35 3.25
CA VAL A 230 -9.77 -11.63 1.89
C VAL A 230 -8.69 -11.32 0.86
N ALA A 231 -8.00 -10.18 0.98
CA ALA A 231 -6.86 -9.84 0.12
C ALA A 231 -5.72 -10.87 0.25
N ALA A 232 -5.39 -11.28 1.48
CA ALA A 232 -4.41 -12.32 1.77
C ALA A 232 -4.78 -13.67 1.13
N ALA A 233 -6.05 -14.06 1.22
CA ALA A 233 -6.58 -15.28 0.63
C ALA A 233 -6.49 -15.25 -0.91
N TYR A 234 -6.73 -14.10 -1.52
CA TYR A 234 -6.58 -13.92 -2.97
C TYR A 234 -5.12 -14.08 -3.43
N VAL A 235 -4.18 -13.51 -2.67
CA VAL A 235 -2.74 -13.66 -2.88
C VAL A 235 -2.32 -15.12 -2.72
N LEU A 236 -2.69 -15.76 -1.60
CA LEU A 236 -2.35 -17.16 -1.31
C LEU A 236 -2.85 -18.09 -2.43
N ARG A 237 -4.11 -17.90 -2.86
CA ARG A 237 -4.69 -18.63 -3.99
C ARG A 237 -3.88 -18.42 -5.27
N ALA A 238 -3.44 -17.19 -5.57
CA ALA A 238 -2.62 -16.92 -6.76
C ALA A 238 -1.28 -17.69 -6.72
N TYR A 239 -0.63 -17.76 -5.56
CA TYR A 239 0.58 -18.56 -5.37
C TYR A 239 0.32 -20.07 -5.45
N VAL A 240 -0.82 -20.57 -4.96
CA VAL A 240 -1.19 -22.00 -5.05
C VAL A 240 -1.51 -22.40 -6.49
N THR A 241 -2.17 -21.52 -7.25
CA THR A 241 -2.60 -21.81 -8.63
C THR A 241 -1.51 -21.58 -9.68
N MET A 242 -0.51 -20.73 -9.39
CA MET A 242 0.62 -20.48 -10.28
C MET A 242 1.39 -21.77 -10.67
N PRO A 243 1.79 -22.67 -9.74
CA PRO A 243 2.48 -23.89 -10.11
C PRO A 243 1.69 -24.80 -11.05
N LEU A 244 0.37 -24.87 -10.85
CA LEU A 244 -0.52 -25.65 -11.70
C LEU A 244 -0.51 -25.10 -13.14
N GLN A 245 -0.61 -23.79 -13.31
CA GLN A 245 -0.60 -23.15 -14.64
C GLN A 245 0.73 -23.38 -15.38
N GLN A 246 1.85 -23.22 -14.67
CA GLN A 246 3.17 -23.48 -15.23
C GLN A 246 3.39 -24.97 -15.54
N TYR A 247 2.88 -25.88 -14.72
CA TYR A 247 2.94 -27.32 -14.99
C TYR A 247 2.17 -27.68 -16.27
N MET A 248 0.99 -27.11 -16.49
CA MET A 248 0.21 -27.34 -17.71
C MET A 248 0.91 -26.78 -18.95
N LEU A 249 1.54 -25.61 -18.82
CA LEU A 249 2.37 -25.03 -19.87
C LEU A 249 3.55 -25.96 -20.23
N ALA A 250 4.27 -26.46 -19.22
CA ALA A 250 5.37 -27.39 -19.41
C ALA A 250 4.95 -28.69 -20.06
N ARG A 251 3.78 -29.22 -19.70
CA ARG A 251 3.28 -30.48 -20.24
C ARG A 251 2.81 -30.36 -21.70
N ARG A 252 2.21 -29.23 -22.09
CA ARG A 252 1.59 -29.05 -23.42
C ARG A 252 2.48 -28.33 -24.42
N LEU A 253 3.28 -27.39 -23.96
CA LEU A 253 4.12 -26.53 -24.81
C LEU A 253 5.62 -26.77 -24.59
N SER A 254 6.00 -27.74 -23.75
CA SER A 254 7.40 -28.05 -23.41
C SER A 254 8.21 -26.89 -22.80
N ILE A 255 7.54 -25.79 -22.40
CA ILE A 255 8.15 -24.64 -21.72
C ILE A 255 8.27 -24.95 -20.24
N ARG A 256 9.48 -25.21 -19.75
CA ARG A 256 9.69 -25.55 -18.34
C ARG A 256 9.55 -24.32 -17.45
N MET A 257 9.22 -24.52 -16.17
CA MET A 257 9.21 -23.44 -15.17
C MET A 257 10.53 -22.68 -15.10
N SER A 258 11.65 -23.35 -15.35
CA SER A 258 12.99 -22.73 -15.39
C SER A 258 13.12 -21.70 -16.51
N ASP A 259 12.43 -21.91 -17.62
CA ASP A 259 12.51 -21.07 -18.81
C ASP A 259 11.70 -19.80 -18.60
N THR A 260 10.48 -19.94 -18.03
CA THR A 260 9.68 -18.81 -17.57
C THR A 260 10.41 -18.03 -16.47
N GLY A 261 10.95 -18.73 -15.48
CA GLY A 261 11.68 -18.11 -14.37
C GLY A 261 12.89 -17.30 -14.85
N SER A 262 13.73 -17.90 -15.70
CA SER A 262 14.91 -17.21 -16.28
C SER A 262 14.52 -16.02 -17.15
N ALA A 263 13.41 -16.10 -17.90
CA ALA A 263 12.88 -14.96 -18.64
C ALA A 263 12.42 -13.81 -17.73
N MET A 264 11.89 -14.12 -16.54
CA MET A 264 11.37 -13.13 -15.59
C MET A 264 12.42 -12.56 -14.63
N THR A 265 13.60 -13.20 -14.49
CA THR A 265 14.68 -12.70 -13.61
C THR A 265 15.05 -11.25 -13.89
N LEU A 266 15.13 -10.87 -15.17
CA LEU A 266 15.56 -9.54 -15.57
C LEU A 266 14.49 -8.46 -15.25
N PRO A 267 13.22 -8.57 -15.70
CA PRO A 267 12.17 -7.63 -15.31
C PRO A 267 11.98 -7.52 -13.79
N LEU A 268 12.00 -8.65 -13.08
CA LEU A 268 11.88 -8.65 -11.62
C LEU A 268 13.08 -8.01 -10.94
N GLY A 269 14.29 -8.21 -11.46
CA GLY A 269 15.51 -7.53 -10.99
C GLY A 269 15.46 -6.03 -11.19
N CYS A 270 14.99 -5.56 -12.35
CA CYS A 270 14.76 -4.13 -12.61
C CYS A 270 13.71 -3.55 -11.65
N ALA A 271 12.60 -4.25 -11.44
CA ALA A 271 11.55 -3.84 -10.51
C ALA A 271 12.03 -3.79 -9.05
N LEU A 272 12.85 -4.75 -8.62
CA LEU A 272 13.45 -4.77 -7.29
C LEU A 272 14.43 -3.61 -7.11
N THR A 273 15.28 -3.35 -8.11
CA THR A 273 16.25 -2.24 -8.09
C THR A 273 15.53 -0.90 -8.06
N MET A 274 14.45 -0.75 -8.82
CA MET A 274 13.56 0.40 -8.78
C MET A 274 12.96 0.57 -7.38
N ALA A 275 12.39 -0.48 -6.80
CA ALA A 275 11.77 -0.42 -5.47
C ALA A 275 12.77 0.00 -4.38
N VAL A 276 13.99 -0.55 -4.42
CA VAL A 276 15.07 -0.16 -3.51
C VAL A 276 15.46 1.30 -3.69
N SER A 277 15.63 1.74 -4.93
CA SER A 277 16.00 3.13 -5.27
C SER A 277 14.96 4.14 -4.79
N VAL A 278 13.67 3.82 -5.01
CA VAL A 278 12.55 4.63 -4.53
C VAL A 278 12.49 4.63 -3.01
N HIS A 279 12.65 3.49 -2.34
CA HIS A 279 12.59 3.41 -0.87
C HIS A 279 13.66 4.27 -0.18
N PHE A 280 14.89 4.27 -0.70
CA PHE A 280 15.96 5.11 -0.16
C PHE A 280 15.75 6.59 -0.46
N SER A 281 15.26 6.92 -1.66
CA SER A 281 15.06 8.31 -2.07
C SER A 281 13.83 8.96 -1.42
N LEU A 282 12.82 8.16 -1.09
CA LEU A 282 11.58 8.65 -0.48
C LEU A 282 11.85 9.34 0.87
N ARG A 283 12.73 8.78 1.70
CA ARG A 283 13.11 9.41 2.98
C ARG A 283 13.71 10.80 2.76
N SER A 284 14.55 10.96 1.74
CA SER A 284 15.13 12.25 1.39
C SER A 284 14.06 13.23 0.91
N PHE A 285 13.14 12.79 0.04
CA PHE A 285 12.04 13.63 -0.45
C PHE A 285 11.08 14.07 0.66
N GLU A 286 10.74 13.18 1.58
CA GLU A 286 9.88 13.49 2.74
C GLU A 286 10.53 14.50 3.68
N THR A 287 11.85 14.43 3.90
CA THR A 287 12.55 15.41 4.73
C THR A 287 12.64 16.79 4.08
N GLN A 288 12.65 16.86 2.76
CA GLN A 288 12.85 18.10 2.01
C GLN A 288 11.52 18.79 1.63
N TYR A 289 10.44 18.02 1.43
CA TYR A 289 9.12 18.48 1.00
C TYR A 289 8.01 17.98 1.92
N ALA A 290 8.23 18.03 3.23
CA ALA A 290 7.30 17.54 4.23
C ALA A 290 5.93 18.24 4.10
N GLY A 291 4.86 17.45 3.89
CA GLY A 291 3.47 17.91 3.93
C GLY A 291 2.77 18.07 2.58
N ASP A 292 3.48 17.93 1.45
CA ASP A 292 2.91 18.07 0.10
C ASP A 292 2.86 16.74 -0.67
N TRP A 293 2.12 16.69 -1.79
CA TRP A 293 2.04 15.54 -2.71
C TRP A 293 3.32 15.33 -3.56
N THR A 294 4.28 16.26 -3.45
CA THR A 294 5.50 16.29 -4.25
C THR A 294 6.45 15.10 -4.01
N PRO A 295 6.64 14.54 -2.79
CA PRO A 295 7.45 13.33 -2.59
C PRO A 295 6.85 12.13 -3.32
N ALA A 296 5.52 12.00 -3.32
CA ALA A 296 4.83 10.92 -4.02
C ALA A 296 5.06 11.02 -5.53
N LEU A 297 4.87 12.21 -6.11
CA LEU A 297 5.07 12.43 -7.55
C LEU A 297 6.53 12.21 -7.98
N LEU A 298 7.49 12.70 -7.19
CA LEU A 298 8.92 12.48 -7.42
C LEU A 298 9.29 11.00 -7.30
N SER A 299 8.71 10.27 -6.34
CA SER A 299 8.96 8.84 -6.17
C SER A 299 8.47 8.02 -7.37
N VAL A 300 7.30 8.37 -7.93
CA VAL A 300 6.75 7.74 -9.13
C VAL A 300 7.61 8.06 -10.35
N ALA A 301 7.98 9.33 -10.54
CA ALA A 301 8.83 9.75 -11.65
C ALA A 301 10.21 9.07 -11.61
N LEU A 302 10.83 9.02 -10.42
CA LEU A 302 12.09 8.32 -10.19
C LEU A 302 11.96 6.83 -10.51
N GLY A 303 10.91 6.18 -10.01
CA GLY A 303 10.66 4.76 -10.26
C GLY A 303 10.53 4.46 -11.76
N ALA A 304 9.70 5.24 -12.47
CA ALA A 304 9.51 5.09 -13.91
C ALA A 304 10.83 5.29 -14.68
N LEU A 305 11.63 6.28 -14.31
CA LEU A 305 12.92 6.56 -14.95
C LEU A 305 13.92 5.43 -14.70
N VAL A 306 14.08 4.99 -13.45
CA VAL A 306 15.00 3.90 -13.08
C VAL A 306 14.62 2.62 -13.80
N TYR A 307 13.34 2.24 -13.80
CA TYR A 307 12.87 1.04 -14.48
C TYR A 307 13.12 1.10 -15.99
N THR A 308 12.80 2.24 -16.63
CA THR A 308 12.98 2.42 -18.08
C THR A 308 14.45 2.35 -18.46
N VAL A 309 15.33 3.04 -17.72
CA VAL A 309 16.77 3.03 -17.97
C VAL A 309 17.34 1.63 -17.78
N LEU A 310 16.97 0.93 -16.71
CA LEU A 310 17.45 -0.43 -16.45
C LEU A 310 17.00 -1.41 -17.52
N VAL A 311 15.74 -1.34 -17.95
CA VAL A 311 15.23 -2.18 -19.05
C VAL A 311 15.94 -1.82 -20.36
N MET A 312 16.12 -0.54 -20.68
CA MET A 312 16.84 -0.13 -21.88
C MET A 312 18.29 -0.61 -21.88
N VAL A 313 19.01 -0.54 -20.77
CA VAL A 313 20.41 -0.95 -20.69
C VAL A 313 20.56 -2.48 -20.68
N LEU A 314 19.79 -3.17 -19.83
CA LEU A 314 19.97 -4.60 -19.58
C LEU A 314 19.21 -5.49 -20.58
N ALA A 315 18.09 -5.02 -21.12
CA ALA A 315 17.27 -5.77 -22.07
C ALA A 315 17.45 -5.34 -23.53
N TRP A 316 18.37 -4.40 -23.83
CA TRP A 316 18.56 -3.86 -25.18
C TRP A 316 18.70 -4.95 -26.25
N ALA A 317 19.55 -5.94 -26.00
CA ALA A 317 19.82 -7.03 -26.93
C ALA A 317 18.53 -7.82 -27.24
N LYS A 318 17.79 -8.22 -26.20
CA LYS A 318 16.52 -8.96 -26.35
C LYS A 318 15.44 -8.13 -27.04
N LEU A 319 15.34 -6.84 -26.71
CA LEU A 319 14.39 -5.91 -27.34
C LEU A 319 14.68 -5.75 -28.83
N ARG A 320 15.97 -5.63 -29.19
CA ARG A 320 16.40 -5.54 -30.59
C ARG A 320 16.05 -6.80 -31.38
N ASP A 321 16.33 -7.97 -30.82
CA ASP A 321 16.04 -9.24 -31.49
C ASP A 321 14.53 -9.47 -31.68
N MET A 322 13.72 -9.11 -30.68
CA MET A 322 12.27 -9.19 -30.76
C MET A 322 11.69 -8.19 -31.77
N ALA A 323 12.19 -6.96 -31.80
CA ALA A 323 11.78 -5.94 -32.77
C ALA A 323 12.10 -6.38 -34.21
N MET A 324 13.29 -6.92 -34.45
CA MET A 324 13.68 -7.47 -35.75
C MET A 324 12.78 -8.63 -36.19
N THR A 325 12.44 -9.52 -35.26
CA THR A 325 11.53 -10.65 -35.52
C THR A 325 10.13 -10.15 -35.89
N LEU A 326 9.57 -9.22 -35.13
CA LEU A 326 8.25 -8.64 -35.39
C LEU A 326 8.19 -7.92 -36.75
N LEU A 327 9.20 -7.10 -37.06
CA LEU A 327 9.31 -6.42 -38.36
C LEU A 327 9.39 -7.43 -39.51
N SER A 328 10.12 -8.53 -39.33
CA SER A 328 10.21 -9.58 -40.34
C SER A 328 8.87 -10.29 -40.57
N THR A 329 8.08 -10.53 -39.51
CA THR A 329 6.75 -11.14 -39.62
C THR A 329 5.72 -10.21 -40.22
N LEU A 330 5.76 -8.91 -39.91
CA LEU A 330 4.87 -7.91 -40.52
C LEU A 330 5.15 -7.78 -42.02
N ARG A 331 6.43 -7.72 -42.40
CA ARG A 331 6.85 -7.63 -43.82
C ARG A 331 6.44 -8.86 -44.64
N LYS A 332 6.49 -10.07 -44.05
CA LYS A 332 6.01 -11.30 -44.70
C LYS A 332 4.49 -11.32 -44.90
N ARG A 333 3.73 -10.68 -44.01
CA ARG A 333 2.26 -10.63 -44.07
C ARG A 333 1.76 -9.61 -45.09
N GLU A 334 2.53 -8.56 -45.34
CA GLU A 334 2.30 -7.60 -46.42
C GLU A 334 2.62 -8.20 -47.80
N SER A 335 3.66 -9.04 -47.92
CA SER A 335 3.99 -9.66 -49.22
C SER A 335 3.10 -10.85 -49.60
N SER A 336 2.23 -11.32 -48.70
CA SER A 336 1.31 -12.45 -48.93
C SER A 336 -0.15 -12.02 -49.12
N ARG A 337 -0.42 -10.72 -49.16
CA ARG A 337 -1.72 -10.13 -49.52
C ARG A 337 -1.61 -9.53 -50.92
#